data_AF-A0A4S3JKC9-F1
#
_entry.id   AF-A0A4S3JKC9-F1
#
_cell.length_a   1.000
_cell.length_b   1.000
_cell.length_c   1.000
_cell.angle_alpha   90.00
_cell.angle_beta   90.00
_cell.angle_gamma   90.00
#
_symmetry.space_group_name_H-M   'P 1'
#
loop_
_entity.id
_entity.type
_entity.pdbx_description
1 polymer ?
#
loop_
_entity_poly.entity_id
_entity_poly.type
_entity_poly.pdbx_seq_one_letter_code
_entity_poly.pdbx_strand_id
1 'polypeptide(L)'
;MPLVTLPNEILCLLPLYIDNIESFTNAASSCRRLRDTFYTAHPNTILRLAVASAPTFFSPHPHFLIAATVRQASNWALGDASRTKELRRALQGGINSLLDFSIQYSGLSLPQIRSMHQSRFSILNPLSDLIDKMAGSQWYATPEFWNGGVSEPYTLDTEASRATFQIVIYGELFGPSMLAFLEPERADLPFFDVHTRLDYFTYCVPDWVCKSYPGFEVLPTGPYALDVEPPREGDQVALHYILRCGRWRRLWTASILEIMTFLGEEQTNKDSNMENEESWREKMLRDALLCQGLEGMQLVTVPEEKVDKDVMQRFRWIKKHIDKLERPPSVERLGKGGSTLVSHAPDPSNEVEVPCRDMWP
;
A
#
# COMPACT_ATOMS: atom_id res chain seq x y z
N MET A 1 34.44 19.76 26.63
CA MET A 1 34.34 20.96 25.75
C MET A 1 32.88 21.37 25.68
N PRO A 2 32.55 22.67 25.73
CA PRO A 2 31.18 23.13 25.52
C PRO A 2 30.72 22.82 24.09
N LEU A 3 29.49 22.35 23.93
CA LEU A 3 28.94 22.01 22.61
C LEU A 3 28.94 23.24 21.67
N VAL A 4 28.77 24.44 22.24
CA VAL A 4 28.77 25.72 21.53
C VAL A 4 30.12 26.13 20.97
N THR A 5 31.23 25.50 21.38
CA THR A 5 32.56 25.80 20.84
C THR A 5 32.94 24.91 19.66
N LEU A 6 32.16 23.86 19.38
CA LEU A 6 32.41 22.97 18.25
C LEU A 6 32.08 23.67 16.92
N PRO A 7 32.79 23.38 15.81
CA PRO A 7 32.42 23.83 14.46
C PRO A 7 31.07 23.26 14.01
N ASN A 8 30.40 23.93 13.06
CA ASN A 8 29.11 23.47 12.54
C ASN A 8 29.20 22.09 11.88
N GLU A 9 30.32 21.80 11.22
CA GLU A 9 30.62 20.54 10.57
C GLU A 9 30.59 19.37 11.55
N ILE A 10 31.06 19.57 12.77
CA ILE A 10 31.01 18.57 13.84
C ILE A 10 29.59 18.47 14.42
N LEU A 11 28.91 19.61 14.58
CA LEU A 11 27.53 19.63 15.06
C LEU A 11 26.57 18.91 14.08
N CYS A 12 26.83 18.96 12.77
CA CYS A 12 26.06 18.26 11.73
C CYS A 12 26.12 16.73 11.87
N LEU A 13 27.15 16.19 12.53
CA LEU A 13 27.30 14.75 12.76
C LEU A 13 26.51 14.25 13.97
N LEU A 14 26.15 15.14 14.90
CA LEU A 14 25.47 14.77 16.14
C LEU A 14 24.16 14.00 15.93
N PRO A 15 23.30 14.32 14.94
CA PRO A 15 22.08 13.54 14.67
C PRO A 15 22.30 12.03 14.52
N LEU A 16 23.48 11.59 14.06
CA LEU A 16 23.82 10.16 13.92
C LEU A 16 23.97 9.42 15.24
N TYR A 17 24.19 10.16 16.33
CA TYR A 17 24.44 9.64 17.68
C TYR A 17 23.28 9.91 18.64
N ILE A 18 22.17 10.44 18.12
CA ILE A 18 20.93 10.60 18.89
C ILE A 18 20.15 9.30 18.83
N ASP A 19 19.52 8.95 19.93
CA ASP A 19 18.80 7.70 20.12
C ASP A 19 17.50 7.65 19.31
N ASN A 20 16.72 8.74 19.28
CA ASN A 20 15.40 8.75 18.65
C ASN A 20 14.94 10.15 18.18
N ILE A 21 13.80 10.21 17.47
CA ILE A 21 13.31 11.45 16.86
C ILE A 21 12.83 12.49 17.89
N GLU A 22 12.40 12.06 19.07
CA GLU A 22 11.97 12.94 20.15
C GLU A 22 13.17 13.68 20.75
N SER A 23 14.21 12.94 21.14
CA SER A 23 15.49 13.51 21.60
C SER A 23 16.11 14.43 20.55
N PHE A 24 16.02 14.06 19.27
CA PHE A 24 16.47 14.90 18.16
C PHE A 24 15.72 16.24 18.13
N THR A 25 14.39 16.20 18.27
CA THR A 25 13.54 17.39 18.25
C THR A 25 13.79 18.27 19.47
N ASN A 26 13.96 17.67 20.65
CA ASN A 26 14.29 18.37 21.90
C ASN A 26 15.66 19.06 21.80
N ALA A 27 16.68 18.36 21.29
CA ALA A 27 18.01 18.91 21.08
C ALA A 27 18.01 20.05 20.05
N ALA A 28 17.31 19.88 18.92
CA ALA A 28 17.11 20.95 17.93
C ALA A 28 16.40 22.17 18.55
N SER A 29 15.49 21.97 19.49
CA SER A 29 14.71 23.05 20.11
C SER A 29 15.49 23.84 21.18
N SER A 30 16.66 23.35 21.59
CA SER A 30 17.44 23.97 22.67
C SER A 30 18.11 25.29 22.28
N CYS A 31 18.58 25.43 21.04
CA CYS A 31 19.12 26.70 20.53
C CYS A 31 19.05 26.80 19.01
N ARG A 32 19.09 28.03 18.48
CA ARG A 32 19.00 28.28 17.02
C ARG A 32 20.09 27.55 16.24
N ARG A 33 21.33 27.55 16.75
CA ARG A 33 22.46 26.93 16.06
C ARG A 33 22.28 25.41 15.89
N LEU A 34 21.81 24.72 16.93
CA LEU A 34 21.51 23.29 16.85
C LEU A 34 20.32 23.02 15.97
N ARG A 35 19.26 23.83 16.06
CA ARG A 35 18.11 23.73 15.15
C ARG A 35 18.53 23.80 13.68
N ASP A 36 19.27 24.85 13.32
CA ASP A 36 19.66 25.10 11.94
C ASP A 36 20.62 24.00 11.43
N THR A 37 21.44 23.44 12.33
CA THR A 37 22.35 22.32 12.01
C THR A 37 21.63 20.97 11.93
N PHE A 38 20.66 20.72 12.78
CA PHE A 38 19.96 19.43 12.82
C PHE A 38 18.96 19.33 11.66
N TYR A 39 18.37 20.45 11.24
CA TYR A 39 17.40 20.46 10.15
C TYR A 39 18.04 20.22 8.78
N THR A 40 19.37 20.17 8.69
CA THR A 40 20.11 19.71 7.50
C THR A 40 20.51 18.23 7.59
N ALA A 41 20.09 17.52 8.64
CA ALA A 41 20.36 16.09 8.79
C ALA A 41 19.84 15.31 7.57
N HIS A 42 20.62 14.30 7.17
CA HIS A 42 20.29 13.47 6.03
C HIS A 42 18.92 12.78 6.25
N PRO A 43 18.05 12.70 5.22
CA PRO A 43 16.73 12.08 5.35
C PRO A 43 16.76 10.63 5.90
N ASN A 44 17.83 9.89 5.60
CA ASN A 44 18.03 8.56 6.17
C ASN A 44 18.22 8.58 7.70
N THR A 45 18.94 9.58 8.22
CA THR A 45 19.13 9.76 9.67
C THR A 45 17.79 10.00 10.35
N ILE A 46 16.95 10.86 9.77
CA ILE A 46 15.60 11.13 10.29
C ILE A 46 14.73 9.87 10.26
N LEU A 47 14.79 9.08 9.20
CA LEU A 47 14.07 7.80 9.12
C LEU A 47 14.51 6.83 10.22
N ARG A 48 15.82 6.66 10.44
CA ARG A 48 16.35 5.80 11.51
C ARG A 48 15.91 6.27 12.90
N LEU A 49 15.92 7.57 13.14
CA LEU A 49 15.42 8.17 14.38
C LEU A 49 13.91 7.96 14.55
N ALA A 50 13.14 7.99 13.46
CA ALA A 50 11.70 7.70 13.48
C ALA A 50 11.41 6.23 13.81
N VAL A 51 12.17 5.31 13.22
CA VAL A 51 12.09 3.86 13.51
C VAL A 51 12.39 3.58 14.98
N ALA A 52 13.41 4.22 15.54
CA ALA A 52 13.74 4.10 16.98
C ALA A 52 12.62 4.59 17.92
N SER A 53 11.65 5.35 17.39
CA SER A 53 10.47 5.85 18.10
C SER A 53 9.16 5.12 17.75
N ALA A 54 9.21 4.11 16.88
CA ALA A 54 8.07 3.35 16.40
C ALA A 54 7.86 2.13 17.29
N PRO A 55 7.24 2.32 18.45
CA PRO A 55 5.78 2.10 18.44
C PRO A 55 4.98 3.28 19.00
N THR A 56 5.63 4.26 19.62
CA THR A 56 4.94 5.35 20.32
C THR A 56 4.34 6.36 19.34
N PHE A 57 5.12 6.82 18.36
CA PHE A 57 4.70 7.90 17.46
C PHE A 57 4.24 7.42 16.08
N PHE A 58 4.71 6.25 15.65
CA PHE A 58 4.49 5.73 14.30
C PHE A 58 3.73 4.40 14.32
N SER A 59 2.53 4.45 14.86
CA SER A 59 1.62 3.30 14.93
C SER A 59 0.59 3.31 13.79
N PRO A 60 0.22 2.14 13.23
CA PRO A 60 0.72 0.81 13.58
C PRO A 60 2.13 0.56 13.02
N HIS A 61 3.04 0.11 13.88
CA HIS A 61 4.40 -0.29 13.48
C HIS A 61 4.39 -1.73 12.94
N PRO A 62 5.17 -2.08 11.90
CA PRO A 62 6.03 -1.21 11.07
C PRO A 62 5.31 -0.50 9.92
N HIS A 63 4.06 -0.86 9.67
CA HIS A 63 3.27 -0.50 8.51
C HIS A 63 3.23 1.01 8.19
N PHE A 64 3.11 1.87 9.21
CA PHE A 64 3.04 3.31 9.01
C PHE A 64 4.31 3.88 8.33
N LEU A 65 5.49 3.45 8.79
CA LEU A 65 6.76 3.92 8.23
C LEU A 65 7.03 3.32 6.85
N ILE A 66 6.64 2.06 6.63
CA ILE A 66 6.73 1.41 5.33
C ILE A 66 5.87 2.18 4.32
N ALA A 67 4.61 2.44 4.63
CA ALA A 67 3.71 3.20 3.75
C ALA A 67 4.29 4.58 3.36
N ALA A 68 5.02 5.25 4.27
CA ALA A 68 5.63 6.53 3.99
C ALA A 68 6.90 6.47 3.10
N THR A 69 7.57 5.30 3.01
CA THR A 69 8.94 5.22 2.47
C THR A 69 9.12 4.17 1.37
N VAL A 70 8.24 3.17 1.28
CA VAL A 70 8.42 2.01 0.41
C VAL A 70 8.42 2.37 -1.07
N ARG A 71 7.75 3.46 -1.47
CA ARG A 71 7.79 3.94 -2.86
C ARG A 71 9.18 4.36 -3.31
N GLN A 72 9.97 4.99 -2.44
CA GLN A 72 11.35 5.36 -2.76
C GLN A 72 12.22 4.11 -2.95
N ALA A 73 12.08 3.13 -2.05
CA ALA A 73 12.78 1.85 -2.12
C ALA A 73 12.37 1.04 -3.37
N SER A 74 11.07 1.05 -3.71
CA SER A 74 10.53 0.47 -4.93
C SER A 74 11.15 1.08 -6.18
N ASN A 75 11.16 2.40 -6.28
CA ASN A 75 11.76 3.12 -7.41
C ASN A 75 13.25 2.85 -7.55
N TRP A 76 13.96 2.63 -6.44
CA TRP A 76 15.38 2.25 -6.47
C TRP A 76 15.60 0.84 -7.05
N ALA A 77 14.69 -0.10 -6.75
CA ALA A 77 14.76 -1.48 -7.20
C ALA A 77 14.27 -1.71 -8.64
N LEU A 78 13.29 -0.92 -9.06
CA LEU A 78 12.60 -1.07 -10.35
C LEU A 78 13.56 -0.89 -11.54
N GLY A 79 13.48 -1.79 -12.51
CA GLY A 79 14.28 -1.74 -13.75
C GLY A 79 15.69 -2.30 -13.63
N ASP A 80 16.12 -2.76 -12.45
CA ASP A 80 17.39 -3.44 -12.24
C ASP A 80 17.15 -4.85 -11.66
N ALA A 81 17.59 -5.88 -12.39
CA ALA A 81 17.36 -7.27 -12.00
C ALA A 81 18.05 -7.67 -10.69
N SER A 82 19.23 -7.11 -10.39
CA SER A 82 19.94 -7.39 -9.14
C SER A 82 19.21 -6.77 -7.96
N ARG A 83 18.77 -5.52 -8.11
CA ARG A 83 18.06 -4.79 -7.05
C ARG A 83 16.64 -5.32 -6.83
N THR A 84 15.97 -5.73 -7.90
CA THR A 84 14.69 -6.45 -7.82
C THR A 84 14.85 -7.74 -7.02
N LYS A 85 15.95 -8.48 -7.22
CA LYS A 85 16.25 -9.68 -6.41
C LYS A 85 16.47 -9.36 -4.94
N GLU A 86 17.09 -8.21 -4.62
CA GLU A 86 17.22 -7.74 -3.24
C GLU A 86 15.86 -7.37 -2.62
N LEU A 87 15.00 -6.66 -3.36
CA LEU A 87 13.64 -6.37 -2.93
C LEU A 87 12.86 -7.66 -2.65
N ARG A 88 12.91 -8.64 -3.56
CA ARG A 88 12.24 -9.94 -3.38
C ARG A 88 12.71 -10.67 -2.13
N ARG A 89 14.02 -10.67 -1.85
CA ARG A 89 14.55 -11.23 -0.59
C ARG A 89 14.03 -10.49 0.65
N ALA A 90 13.94 -9.16 0.58
CA ALA A 90 13.36 -8.38 1.67
C ALA A 90 11.87 -8.69 1.87
N LEU A 91 11.09 -8.82 0.79
CA LEU A 91 9.69 -9.25 0.86
C LEU A 91 9.57 -10.63 1.51
N GLN A 92 10.40 -11.59 1.10
CA GLN A 92 10.45 -12.96 1.63
C GLN A 92 10.84 -13.04 3.12
N GLY A 93 11.54 -12.03 3.65
CA GLY A 93 11.80 -11.91 5.09
C GLY A 93 10.59 -11.40 5.88
N GLY A 94 9.55 -10.93 5.20
CA GLY A 94 8.32 -10.40 5.76
C GLY A 94 8.34 -8.90 6.03
N ILE A 95 7.29 -8.40 6.70
CA ILE A 95 7.04 -6.96 6.82
C ILE A 95 8.18 -6.18 7.52
N ASN A 96 8.85 -6.79 8.51
CA ASN A 96 9.99 -6.16 9.17
C ASN A 96 11.22 -6.08 8.27
N SER A 97 11.49 -7.12 7.46
CA SER A 97 12.56 -7.07 6.46
C SER A 97 12.27 -6.05 5.35
N LEU A 98 11.00 -5.82 5.01
CA LEU A 98 10.61 -4.73 4.12
C LEU A 98 10.85 -3.34 4.75
N LEU A 99 10.67 -3.20 6.07
CA LEU A 99 11.07 -1.98 6.78
C LEU A 99 12.58 -1.78 6.72
N ASP A 100 13.38 -2.80 7.01
CA ASP A 100 14.85 -2.73 6.94
C ASP A 100 15.34 -2.34 5.54
N PHE A 101 14.73 -2.92 4.50
CA PHE A 101 15.00 -2.56 3.12
C PHE A 101 14.64 -1.09 2.83
N SER A 102 13.51 -0.62 3.34
CA SER A 102 13.11 0.79 3.22
C SER A 102 14.07 1.72 3.97
N ILE A 103 14.58 1.31 5.13
CA ILE A 103 15.62 2.06 5.87
C ILE A 103 16.90 2.15 5.04
N GLN A 104 17.27 1.12 4.29
CA GLN A 104 18.50 1.13 3.51
C GLN A 104 18.43 2.04 2.27
N TYR A 105 17.27 2.09 1.61
CA TYR A 105 17.14 2.71 0.28
C TYR A 105 16.20 3.92 0.22
N SER A 106 15.63 4.33 1.35
CA SER A 106 14.75 5.50 1.43
C SER A 106 15.22 6.53 2.45
N GLY A 107 14.60 7.70 2.40
CA GLY A 107 14.75 8.76 3.37
C GLY A 107 13.40 9.35 3.79
N LEU A 108 13.39 9.99 4.95
CA LEU A 108 12.23 10.69 5.47
C LEU A 108 12.63 12.07 5.95
N SER A 109 11.82 13.09 5.67
CA SER A 109 12.03 14.45 6.16
C SER A 109 11.00 14.81 7.23
N LEU A 110 11.32 15.78 8.09
CA LEU A 110 10.36 16.28 9.08
C LEU A 110 9.05 16.81 8.45
N PRO A 111 9.08 17.54 7.32
CA PRO A 111 7.85 17.91 6.61
C PRO A 111 7.04 16.71 6.14
N GLN A 112 7.69 15.65 5.63
CA GLN A 112 6.99 14.43 5.23
C GLN A 112 6.36 13.71 6.43
N ILE A 113 7.04 13.64 7.58
CA ILE A 113 6.45 13.10 8.82
C ILE A 113 5.17 13.86 9.19
N ARG A 114 5.19 15.19 9.12
CA ARG A 114 4.02 16.02 9.43
C ARG A 114 2.88 15.80 8.43
N SER A 115 3.20 15.74 7.15
CA SER A 115 2.21 15.46 6.09
C SER A 115 1.57 14.09 6.30
N MET A 116 2.38 13.05 6.49
CA MET A 116 1.91 11.68 6.76
C MET A 116 1.03 11.60 8.02
N HIS A 117 1.40 12.33 9.08
CA HIS A 117 0.59 12.42 10.28
C HIS A 117 -0.76 13.11 10.04
N GLN A 118 -0.82 14.13 9.17
CA GLN A 118 -2.08 14.75 8.76
C GLN A 118 -2.94 13.79 7.94
N SER A 119 -2.32 13.07 6.98
CA SER A 119 -2.98 12.02 6.19
C SER A 119 -3.60 10.92 7.04
N ARG A 120 -3.12 10.71 8.27
CA ARG A 120 -3.76 9.79 9.22
C ARG A 120 -5.22 10.16 9.47
N PHE A 121 -5.51 11.44 9.66
CA PHE A 121 -6.86 11.89 10.01
C PHE A 121 -7.75 12.12 8.79
N SER A 122 -7.17 12.54 7.66
CA SER A 122 -7.93 12.83 6.45
C SER A 122 -8.13 11.63 5.53
N ILE A 123 -7.24 10.63 5.57
CA ILE A 123 -7.21 9.52 4.62
C ILE A 123 -7.26 8.16 5.33
N LEU A 124 -6.26 7.87 6.18
CA LEU A 124 -6.07 6.51 6.71
C LEU A 124 -7.16 6.10 7.71
N ASN A 125 -7.50 6.95 8.68
CA ASN A 125 -8.55 6.65 9.64
C ASN A 125 -9.94 6.54 8.96
N PRO A 126 -10.33 7.46 8.05
CA PRO A 126 -11.57 7.27 7.28
C PRO A 126 -11.56 5.99 6.44
N LEU A 127 -10.45 5.63 5.80
CA LEU A 127 -10.34 4.40 5.02
C LEU A 127 -10.47 3.16 5.91
N SER A 128 -9.83 3.18 7.08
CA SER A 128 -9.95 2.12 8.08
C SER A 128 -11.39 1.97 8.58
N ASP A 129 -12.11 3.07 8.78
CA ASP A 129 -13.54 3.04 9.16
C ASP A 129 -14.42 2.46 8.05
N LEU A 130 -14.14 2.80 6.79
CA LEU A 130 -14.81 2.19 5.63
C LEU A 130 -14.55 0.68 5.58
N ILE A 131 -13.31 0.23 5.80
CA ILE A 131 -12.95 -1.19 5.83
C ILE A 131 -13.61 -1.91 7.02
N ASP A 132 -13.64 -1.29 8.20
CA ASP A 132 -14.26 -1.86 9.40
C ASP A 132 -15.77 -2.11 9.20
N LYS A 133 -16.43 -1.24 8.44
CA LYS A 133 -17.84 -1.38 8.00
C LYS A 133 -18.06 -2.37 6.85
N MET A 134 -16.99 -2.93 6.27
CA MET A 134 -17.05 -3.94 5.22
C MET A 134 -16.66 -5.33 5.73
N ALA A 135 -15.66 -5.42 6.59
CA ALA A 135 -15.03 -6.68 6.96
C ALA A 135 -14.57 -6.75 8.43
N GLY A 136 -14.77 -5.69 9.22
CA GLY A 136 -14.29 -5.59 10.60
C GLY A 136 -15.39 -5.67 11.66
N SER A 137 -15.10 -5.15 12.85
CA SER A 137 -15.96 -5.22 14.03
C SER A 137 -17.30 -4.51 13.84
N GLN A 138 -17.31 -3.33 13.20
CA GLN A 138 -18.54 -2.62 12.87
C GLN A 138 -19.42 -3.40 11.90
N TRP A 139 -18.82 -4.19 10.99
CA TRP A 139 -19.57 -5.05 10.09
C TRP A 139 -20.37 -6.10 10.86
N TYR A 140 -19.72 -6.82 11.79
CA TYR A 140 -20.37 -7.81 12.66
C TYR A 140 -21.44 -7.24 13.57
N ALA A 141 -21.32 -5.97 13.95
CA ALA A 141 -22.30 -5.30 14.79
C ALA A 141 -23.61 -4.92 14.07
N THR A 142 -23.71 -5.16 12.75
CA THR A 142 -24.93 -4.85 11.99
C THR A 142 -26.12 -5.69 12.50
N PRO A 143 -27.28 -5.07 12.83
CA PRO A 143 -28.46 -5.83 13.24
C PRO A 143 -28.88 -6.86 12.20
N GLU A 144 -29.33 -8.03 12.65
CA GLU A 144 -29.73 -9.14 11.77
C GLU A 144 -28.63 -9.59 10.79
N PHE A 145 -27.35 -9.50 11.19
CA PHE A 145 -26.20 -9.87 10.34
C PHE A 145 -26.37 -11.21 9.60
N TRP A 146 -26.70 -12.28 10.33
CA TRP A 146 -26.91 -13.61 9.74
C TRP A 146 -28.30 -13.80 9.11
N ASN A 147 -29.22 -12.85 9.30
CA ASN A 147 -30.64 -12.93 8.93
C ASN A 147 -31.02 -11.90 7.85
N GLY A 148 -30.08 -11.49 7.00
CA GLY A 148 -30.33 -10.60 5.86
C GLY A 148 -30.14 -9.10 6.14
N GLY A 149 -29.61 -8.73 7.32
CA GLY A 149 -29.16 -7.36 7.60
C GLY A 149 -27.96 -6.93 6.77
N VAL A 150 -27.24 -7.88 6.15
CA VAL A 150 -26.10 -7.64 5.27
C VAL A 150 -26.19 -8.48 3.99
N SER A 151 -25.62 -7.98 2.89
CA SER A 151 -25.65 -8.64 1.58
C SER A 151 -24.69 -9.82 1.46
N GLU A 152 -23.57 -9.80 2.19
CA GLU A 152 -22.46 -10.74 2.05
C GLU A 152 -21.94 -11.12 3.45
N PRO A 153 -22.72 -11.83 4.30
CA PRO A 153 -22.25 -12.20 5.63
C PRO A 153 -21.09 -13.22 5.53
N TYR A 154 -19.99 -12.94 6.23
CA TYR A 154 -18.84 -13.84 6.31
C TYR A 154 -18.15 -13.69 7.67
N THR A 155 -17.51 -14.75 8.17
CA THR A 155 -16.72 -14.71 9.42
C THR A 155 -15.25 -14.47 9.06
N LEU A 156 -14.70 -13.33 9.47
CA LEU A 156 -13.39 -12.78 9.13
C LEU A 156 -12.75 -12.29 10.42
N ASP A 157 -11.49 -12.63 10.60
CA ASP A 157 -10.63 -12.00 11.59
C ASP A 157 -9.88 -10.87 10.91
N THR A 158 -10.41 -9.64 11.03
CA THR A 158 -9.89 -8.46 10.34
C THR A 158 -9.48 -7.38 11.33
N GLU A 159 -8.22 -6.97 11.30
CA GLU A 159 -7.79 -5.70 11.91
C GLU A 159 -7.79 -4.61 10.83
N ALA A 160 -8.80 -3.73 10.88
CA ALA A 160 -9.08 -2.78 9.81
C ALA A 160 -7.94 -1.77 9.57
N SER A 161 -7.21 -1.37 10.62
CA SER A 161 -6.06 -0.46 10.45
C SER A 161 -4.95 -1.15 9.68
N ARG A 162 -4.59 -2.38 10.03
CA ARG A 162 -3.57 -3.20 9.36
C ARG A 162 -3.95 -3.46 7.91
N ALA A 163 -5.19 -3.84 7.63
CA ALA A 163 -5.69 -4.01 6.26
C ALA A 163 -5.56 -2.72 5.43
N THR A 164 -5.87 -1.57 6.03
CA THR A 164 -5.69 -0.25 5.40
C THR A 164 -4.26 -0.03 4.96
N PHE A 165 -3.29 -0.25 5.86
CA PHE A 165 -1.88 -0.09 5.49
C PHE A 165 -1.41 -1.14 4.50
N GLN A 166 -1.88 -2.39 4.56
CA GLN A 166 -1.51 -3.42 3.60
C GLN A 166 -1.96 -3.05 2.17
N ILE A 167 -3.14 -2.44 2.01
CA ILE A 167 -3.60 -1.92 0.72
C ILE A 167 -2.74 -0.73 0.27
N VAL A 168 -2.48 0.22 1.17
CA VAL A 168 -1.66 1.41 0.86
C VAL A 168 -0.23 1.02 0.48
N ILE A 169 0.42 0.13 1.25
CA ILE A 169 1.78 -0.34 1.00
C ILE A 169 1.86 -1.06 -0.35
N TYR A 170 0.89 -1.92 -0.69
CA TYR A 170 0.82 -2.54 -2.00
C TYR A 170 0.80 -1.48 -3.10
N GLY A 171 -0.08 -0.48 -2.95
CA GLY A 171 -0.18 0.64 -3.87
C GLY A 171 1.16 1.34 -4.00
N GLU A 172 1.75 1.79 -2.90
CA GLU A 172 3.05 2.46 -2.82
C GLU A 172 4.18 1.66 -3.49
N LEU A 173 4.21 0.35 -3.28
CA LEU A 173 5.23 -0.57 -3.79
C LEU A 173 5.10 -0.82 -5.30
N PHE A 174 3.88 -1.03 -5.83
CA PHE A 174 3.69 -1.46 -7.22
C PHE A 174 3.10 -0.42 -8.17
N GLY A 175 2.71 0.75 -7.66
CA GLY A 175 2.23 1.85 -8.49
C GLY A 175 3.13 2.27 -9.64
N PRO A 176 4.47 2.34 -9.46
CA PRO A 176 5.38 2.58 -10.57
C PRO A 176 5.26 1.55 -11.71
N SER A 177 4.97 0.28 -11.40
CA SER A 177 4.78 -0.77 -12.41
C SER A 177 3.51 -0.57 -13.23
N MET A 178 2.47 0.05 -12.67
CA MET A 178 1.22 0.35 -13.38
C MET A 178 1.45 1.27 -14.59
N LEU A 179 2.47 2.15 -14.54
CA LEU A 179 2.79 3.08 -15.63
C LEU A 179 3.09 2.36 -16.94
N ALA A 180 3.83 1.25 -16.90
CA ALA A 180 4.17 0.46 -18.08
C ALA A 180 2.93 -0.07 -18.83
N PHE A 181 1.80 -0.24 -18.13
CA PHE A 181 0.55 -0.73 -18.70
C PHE A 181 -0.40 0.41 -19.12
N LEU A 182 -0.22 1.61 -18.56
CA LEU A 182 -0.96 2.80 -18.97
C LEU A 182 -0.34 3.48 -20.20
N GLU A 183 0.96 3.30 -20.42
CA GLU A 183 1.72 3.85 -21.57
C GLU A 183 2.34 2.70 -22.41
N PRO A 184 1.55 1.82 -23.05
CA PRO A 184 2.07 0.65 -23.77
C PRO A 184 2.97 1.02 -24.97
N GLU A 185 2.87 2.24 -25.49
CA GLU A 185 3.77 2.79 -26.51
C GLU A 185 5.21 2.98 -26.03
N ARG A 186 5.44 3.02 -24.71
CA ARG A 186 6.76 3.15 -24.08
C ARG A 186 7.27 1.79 -23.61
N ALA A 187 7.83 1.03 -24.55
CA ALA A 187 8.38 -0.30 -24.30
C ALA A 187 9.57 -0.33 -23.32
N ASP A 188 10.13 0.83 -22.98
CA ASP A 188 11.27 0.99 -22.05
C ASP A 188 10.85 1.08 -20.58
N LEU A 189 9.55 1.22 -20.28
CA LEU A 189 9.08 1.37 -18.90
C LEU A 189 9.21 0.04 -18.13
N PRO A 190 9.99 0.01 -17.02
CA PRO A 190 10.14 -1.18 -16.22
C PRO A 190 8.90 -1.46 -15.36
N PHE A 191 8.65 -2.73 -15.07
CA PHE A 191 7.62 -3.18 -14.14
C PHE A 191 8.10 -4.42 -13.38
N PHE A 192 7.57 -4.64 -12.17
CA PHE A 192 7.79 -5.87 -11.43
C PHE A 192 6.91 -6.99 -11.97
N ASP A 193 7.47 -8.19 -12.09
CA ASP A 193 6.74 -9.38 -12.51
C ASP A 193 5.68 -9.80 -11.48
N VAL A 194 4.78 -10.68 -11.88
CA VAL A 194 3.71 -11.20 -11.02
C VAL A 194 4.29 -11.82 -9.75
N HIS A 195 5.35 -12.62 -9.88
CA HIS A 195 5.96 -13.29 -8.74
C HIS A 195 6.51 -12.33 -7.67
N THR A 196 7.06 -11.18 -8.06
CA THR A 196 7.50 -10.14 -7.11
C THR A 196 6.32 -9.58 -6.33
N ARG A 197 5.16 -9.41 -6.97
CA ARG A 197 3.94 -8.92 -6.30
C ARG A 197 3.31 -9.98 -5.41
N LEU A 198 3.37 -11.24 -5.83
CA LEU A 198 2.97 -12.36 -4.99
C LEU A 198 3.87 -12.54 -3.76
N ASP A 199 5.17 -12.26 -3.86
CA ASP A 199 6.06 -12.26 -2.69
C ASP A 199 5.57 -11.25 -1.62
N TYR A 200 5.01 -10.10 -2.03
CA TYR A 200 4.43 -9.16 -1.07
C TYR A 200 3.24 -9.77 -0.32
N PHE A 201 2.23 -10.29 -1.03
CA PHE A 201 1.09 -10.90 -0.35
C PHE A 201 1.54 -12.08 0.51
N THR A 202 2.31 -13.00 -0.06
CA THR A 202 2.74 -14.22 0.61
C THR A 202 3.45 -13.95 1.93
N TYR A 203 4.42 -13.04 1.96
CA TYR A 203 5.34 -12.89 3.10
C TYR A 203 5.14 -11.60 3.90
N CYS A 204 4.68 -10.50 3.28
CA CYS A 204 4.40 -9.24 4.00
C CYS A 204 2.96 -9.17 4.52
N VAL A 205 2.06 -10.00 4.00
CA VAL A 205 0.71 -10.22 4.51
C VAL A 205 0.55 -11.72 4.81
N PRO A 206 1.30 -12.30 5.76
CA PRO A 206 1.26 -13.74 5.93
C PRO A 206 -0.09 -14.21 6.47
N ASP A 207 -0.49 -15.43 6.11
CA ASP A 207 -1.77 -16.01 6.52
C ASP A 207 -1.62 -17.51 6.74
N TRP A 208 -2.35 -18.07 7.71
CA TRP A 208 -2.29 -19.48 8.09
C TRP A 208 -2.75 -20.42 6.96
N VAL A 209 -3.49 -19.91 5.97
CA VAL A 209 -3.97 -20.71 4.84
C VAL A 209 -3.01 -20.78 3.65
N CYS A 210 -1.90 -20.02 3.68
CA CYS A 210 -0.98 -19.92 2.54
C CYS A 210 -0.35 -21.26 2.19
N LYS A 211 -0.39 -21.66 0.92
CA LYS A 211 0.11 -22.97 0.45
C LYS A 211 0.74 -22.91 -0.94
N SER A 212 1.69 -23.81 -1.17
CA SER A 212 2.31 -24.05 -2.48
C SER A 212 1.40 -24.87 -3.39
N TYR A 213 1.47 -24.62 -4.71
CA TYR A 213 0.79 -25.39 -5.76
C TYR A 213 1.57 -25.30 -7.08
N PRO A 214 1.23 -26.08 -8.12
CA PRO A 214 1.95 -26.02 -9.39
C PRO A 214 1.98 -24.59 -9.96
N GLY A 215 3.18 -24.03 -10.16
CA GLY A 215 3.39 -22.65 -10.65
C GLY A 215 3.59 -21.59 -9.57
N PHE A 216 3.49 -21.93 -8.28
CA PHE A 216 3.71 -21.02 -7.16
C PHE A 216 4.20 -21.77 -5.90
N GLU A 217 5.26 -21.27 -5.31
CA GLU A 217 5.90 -21.92 -4.17
C GLU A 217 5.99 -20.94 -2.98
N VAL A 218 5.48 -21.38 -1.84
CA VAL A 218 5.74 -20.76 -0.54
C VAL A 218 7.01 -21.40 0.03
N LEU A 219 8.02 -20.57 0.23
CA LEU A 219 9.31 -20.97 0.76
C LEU A 219 9.27 -20.94 2.30
N PRO A 220 9.99 -21.84 2.99
CA PRO A 220 10.07 -21.87 4.45
C PRO A 220 11.02 -20.77 4.98
N THR A 221 10.64 -19.51 4.78
CA THR A 221 11.42 -18.31 5.14
C THR A 221 10.51 -17.23 5.74
N GLY A 222 11.12 -16.26 6.44
CA GLY A 222 10.42 -15.15 7.06
C GLY A 222 9.27 -15.65 7.95
N PRO A 223 8.00 -15.27 7.68
CA PRO A 223 6.85 -15.70 8.48
C PRO A 223 6.55 -17.20 8.43
N TYR A 224 7.11 -17.96 7.47
CA TYR A 224 6.92 -19.41 7.36
C TYR A 224 8.20 -20.21 7.67
N ALA A 225 9.20 -19.58 8.28
CA ALA A 225 10.40 -20.28 8.72
C ALA A 225 10.05 -21.31 9.82
N LEU A 226 10.76 -22.45 9.84
CA LEU A 226 10.44 -23.58 10.72
C LEU A 226 10.62 -23.27 12.22
N ASP A 227 11.43 -22.27 12.54
CA ASP A 227 11.75 -21.81 13.89
C ASP A 227 10.90 -20.61 14.35
N VAL A 228 9.98 -20.14 13.49
CA VAL A 228 9.06 -19.04 13.78
C VAL A 228 7.66 -19.59 14.03
N GLU A 229 6.93 -18.98 14.94
CA GLU A 229 5.53 -19.33 15.17
C GLU A 229 4.73 -19.03 13.88
N PRO A 230 3.95 -20.00 13.37
CA PRO A 230 3.21 -19.79 12.14
C PRO A 230 2.19 -18.65 12.29
N PRO A 231 1.87 -17.95 11.21
CA PRO A 231 0.83 -16.91 11.22
C PRO A 231 -0.48 -17.48 11.75
N ARG A 232 -1.20 -16.69 12.53
CA ARG A 232 -2.52 -17.08 13.08
C ARG A 232 -3.65 -16.23 12.53
N GLU A 233 -3.30 -15.02 12.11
CA GLU A 233 -4.20 -14.01 11.57
C GLU A 233 -4.68 -14.42 10.17
N GLY A 234 -5.95 -14.11 9.87
CA GLY A 234 -6.58 -14.31 8.57
C GLY A 234 -6.47 -13.09 7.65
N ASP A 235 -5.34 -12.39 7.64
CA ASP A 235 -5.17 -11.10 6.97
C ASP A 235 -5.37 -11.19 5.44
N GLN A 236 -4.84 -12.22 4.77
CA GLN A 236 -5.06 -12.36 3.33
C GLN A 236 -6.50 -12.76 3.03
N VAL A 237 -7.10 -13.61 3.87
CA VAL A 237 -8.53 -13.95 3.72
C VAL A 237 -9.40 -12.70 3.86
N ALA A 238 -9.09 -11.84 4.83
CA ALA A 238 -9.75 -10.55 5.03
C ALA A 238 -9.54 -9.62 3.84
N LEU A 239 -8.30 -9.43 3.37
CA LEU A 239 -8.00 -8.59 2.21
C LEU A 239 -8.66 -9.12 0.93
N HIS A 240 -8.66 -10.44 0.72
CA HIS A 240 -9.35 -11.08 -0.38
C HIS A 240 -10.83 -10.71 -0.40
N TYR A 241 -11.49 -10.85 0.76
CA TYR A 241 -12.89 -10.46 0.90
C TYR A 241 -13.08 -8.96 0.64
N ILE A 242 -12.28 -8.09 1.30
CA ILE A 242 -12.37 -6.63 1.15
C ILE A 242 -12.26 -6.23 -0.32
N LEU A 243 -11.21 -6.67 -1.02
CA LEU A 243 -10.92 -6.24 -2.39
C LEU A 243 -11.92 -6.77 -3.44
N ARG A 244 -12.72 -7.78 -3.11
CA ARG A 244 -13.71 -8.40 -4.02
C ARG A 244 -15.17 -8.12 -3.66
N CYS A 245 -15.46 -7.74 -2.41
CA CYS A 245 -16.82 -7.54 -1.95
C CYS A 245 -17.56 -6.45 -2.77
N GLY A 246 -18.88 -6.55 -2.84
CA GLY A 246 -19.70 -5.57 -3.56
C GLY A 246 -19.64 -4.16 -2.95
N ARG A 247 -19.31 -4.04 -1.65
CA ARG A 247 -19.17 -2.73 -0.98
C ARG A 247 -17.93 -1.98 -1.44
N TRP A 248 -16.80 -2.67 -1.58
CA TRP A 248 -15.55 -2.08 -2.07
C TRP A 248 -15.70 -1.58 -3.51
N ARG A 249 -16.31 -2.39 -4.38
CA ARG A 249 -16.60 -2.00 -5.76
C ARG A 249 -17.50 -0.76 -5.82
N ARG A 250 -18.62 -0.77 -5.10
CA ARG A 250 -19.56 0.37 -5.05
C ARG A 250 -18.92 1.64 -4.49
N LEU A 251 -18.05 1.54 -3.48
CA LEU A 251 -17.30 2.68 -2.95
C LEU A 251 -16.50 3.35 -4.07
N TRP A 252 -15.66 2.58 -4.77
CA TRP A 252 -14.83 3.12 -5.85
C TRP A 252 -15.67 3.63 -7.02
N THR A 253 -16.70 2.90 -7.44
CA THR A 253 -17.59 3.34 -8.53
C THR A 253 -18.28 4.67 -8.19
N ALA A 254 -18.80 4.81 -6.97
CA ALA A 254 -19.45 6.04 -6.52
C ALA A 254 -18.48 7.22 -6.50
N SER A 255 -17.30 7.04 -5.89
CA SER A 255 -16.27 8.09 -5.83
C SER A 255 -15.76 8.51 -7.21
N ILE A 256 -15.54 7.56 -8.13
CA ILE A 256 -15.15 7.86 -9.51
C ILE A 256 -16.24 8.69 -10.20
N LEU A 257 -17.52 8.35 -9.98
CA LEU A 257 -18.65 9.06 -10.57
C LEU A 257 -18.78 10.49 -10.04
N GLU A 258 -18.65 10.68 -8.72
CA GLU A 258 -18.67 12.00 -8.07
C GLU A 258 -17.55 12.90 -8.63
N ILE A 259 -16.34 12.37 -8.73
CA ILE A 259 -15.18 13.09 -9.27
C ILE A 259 -15.38 13.45 -10.74
N MET A 260 -15.83 12.51 -11.58
CA MET A 260 -16.12 12.81 -12.99
C MET A 260 -17.17 13.92 -13.13
N THR A 261 -18.21 13.87 -12.29
CA THR A 261 -19.28 14.89 -12.27
C THR A 261 -18.72 16.26 -11.87
N PHE A 262 -17.92 16.31 -10.81
CA PHE A 262 -17.25 17.53 -10.34
C PHE A 262 -16.32 18.13 -11.40
N LEU A 263 -15.62 17.27 -12.15
CA LEU A 263 -14.70 17.66 -13.21
C LEU A 263 -15.40 18.05 -14.53
N GLY A 264 -16.75 17.94 -14.59
CA GLY A 264 -17.55 18.29 -15.76
C GLY A 264 -17.38 17.31 -16.93
N GLU A 265 -17.00 16.07 -16.67
CA GLU A 265 -16.77 15.06 -17.71
C GLU A 265 -18.08 14.31 -18.04
N GLU A 266 -18.45 14.27 -19.33
CA GLU A 266 -19.66 13.56 -19.78
C GLU A 266 -19.51 12.04 -19.65
N GLN A 267 -20.56 11.39 -19.14
CA GLN A 267 -20.65 9.94 -19.05
C GLN A 267 -20.68 9.32 -20.45
N THR A 268 -19.70 8.47 -20.76
CA THR A 268 -19.68 7.73 -22.03
C THR A 268 -20.44 6.40 -21.97
N ASN A 269 -20.76 5.86 -20.79
CA ASN A 269 -21.55 4.64 -20.64
C ASN A 269 -22.51 4.73 -19.44
N LYS A 270 -23.82 4.73 -19.71
CA LYS A 270 -24.89 4.65 -18.70
C LYS A 270 -25.35 3.21 -18.40
N ASP A 271 -24.67 2.21 -18.96
CA ASP A 271 -25.10 0.80 -18.92
C ASP A 271 -24.42 -0.03 -17.81
N SER A 272 -23.95 0.61 -16.72
CA SER A 272 -23.56 -0.13 -15.53
C SER A 272 -24.81 -0.54 -14.74
N ASN A 273 -25.50 -1.57 -15.21
CA ASN A 273 -26.34 -2.37 -14.33
C ASN A 273 -25.45 -2.84 -13.17
N MET A 274 -25.69 -2.33 -11.97
CA MET A 274 -24.94 -2.68 -10.75
C MET A 274 -24.96 -4.18 -10.38
N GLU A 275 -25.67 -5.00 -11.17
CA GLU A 275 -25.82 -6.44 -11.01
C GLU A 275 -24.96 -7.27 -12.00
N ASN A 276 -24.33 -6.66 -13.02
CA ASN A 276 -23.51 -7.35 -14.03
C ASN A 276 -21.99 -7.21 -13.79
N GLU A 277 -21.21 -8.16 -14.33
CA GLU A 277 -19.75 -8.23 -14.25
C GLU A 277 -19.07 -6.88 -14.56
N GLU A 278 -18.21 -6.43 -13.63
CA GLU A 278 -17.38 -5.22 -13.79
C GLU A 278 -16.52 -5.35 -15.06
N SER A 279 -16.56 -4.33 -15.93
CA SER A 279 -15.75 -4.35 -17.15
C SER A 279 -14.26 -4.30 -16.79
N TRP A 280 -13.41 -4.89 -17.64
CA TRP A 280 -11.97 -4.88 -17.39
C TRP A 280 -11.38 -3.46 -17.27
N ARG A 281 -11.99 -2.46 -17.93
CA ARG A 281 -11.57 -1.06 -17.84
C ARG A 281 -11.95 -0.43 -16.51
N GLU A 282 -13.14 -0.69 -15.99
CA GLU A 282 -13.56 -0.21 -14.66
C GLU A 282 -12.66 -0.83 -13.58
N LYS A 283 -12.40 -2.13 -13.67
CA LYS A 283 -11.46 -2.83 -12.80
C LYS A 283 -10.06 -2.23 -12.89
N MET A 284 -9.52 -2.06 -14.10
CA MET A 284 -8.19 -1.48 -14.31
C MET A 284 -8.10 -0.05 -13.80
N LEU A 285 -9.16 0.75 -13.95
CA LEU A 285 -9.21 2.12 -13.41
C LEU A 285 -9.14 2.09 -11.89
N ARG A 286 -9.96 1.27 -11.23
CA ARG A 286 -9.90 1.09 -9.78
C ARG A 286 -8.50 0.66 -9.32
N ASP A 287 -7.94 -0.37 -9.94
CA ASP A 287 -6.64 -0.92 -9.55
C ASP A 287 -5.50 0.09 -9.78
N ALA A 288 -5.56 0.89 -10.86
CA ALA A 288 -4.59 1.94 -11.14
C ALA A 288 -4.67 3.13 -10.16
N LEU A 289 -5.88 3.48 -9.72
CA LEU A 289 -6.10 4.53 -8.70
C LEU A 289 -5.66 4.05 -7.31
N LEU A 290 -5.96 2.80 -6.94
CA LEU A 290 -5.46 2.15 -5.73
C LEU A 290 -3.92 2.14 -5.73
N CYS A 291 -3.31 1.84 -6.88
CA CYS A 291 -1.87 1.86 -7.09
C CYS A 291 -1.22 3.24 -6.94
N GLN A 292 -1.97 4.35 -6.89
CA GLN A 292 -1.38 5.63 -6.50
C GLN A 292 -0.95 5.66 -5.02
N GLY A 293 -1.36 4.67 -4.22
CA GLY A 293 -0.95 4.56 -2.82
C GLY A 293 -1.75 5.50 -1.93
N LEU A 294 -1.09 6.12 -0.95
CA LEU A 294 -1.74 6.99 0.04
C LEU A 294 -2.49 8.15 -0.61
N GLU A 295 -1.88 8.77 -1.63
CA GLU A 295 -2.48 9.91 -2.33
C GLU A 295 -3.74 9.51 -3.11
N GLY A 296 -3.74 8.32 -3.72
CA GLY A 296 -4.92 7.79 -4.42
C GLY A 296 -6.11 7.54 -3.51
N MET A 297 -5.86 7.21 -2.25
CA MET A 297 -6.94 6.97 -1.28
C MET A 297 -7.74 8.23 -0.94
N GLN A 298 -7.23 9.43 -1.25
CA GLN A 298 -8.01 10.67 -1.13
C GLN A 298 -9.32 10.59 -1.91
N LEU A 299 -9.31 9.93 -3.07
CA LEU A 299 -10.45 9.84 -3.98
C LEU A 299 -11.68 9.19 -3.32
N VAL A 300 -11.48 8.30 -2.34
CA VAL A 300 -12.55 7.57 -1.64
C VAL A 300 -12.76 8.01 -0.19
N THR A 301 -11.94 8.92 0.32
CA THR A 301 -11.94 9.31 1.75
C THR A 301 -12.12 10.80 1.99
N VAL A 302 -11.81 11.62 0.99
CA VAL A 302 -11.86 13.08 1.05
C VAL A 302 -12.93 13.57 0.08
N PRO A 303 -13.78 14.54 0.48
CA PRO A 303 -14.73 15.17 -0.44
C PRO A 303 -14.03 15.75 -1.67
N GLU A 304 -14.67 15.67 -2.83
CA GLU A 304 -14.12 16.01 -4.14
C GLU A 304 -13.53 17.44 -4.20
N GLU A 305 -14.07 18.39 -3.44
CA GLU A 305 -13.60 19.78 -3.45
C GLU A 305 -12.31 19.97 -2.64
N LYS A 306 -11.93 18.98 -1.82
CA LYS A 306 -10.76 18.98 -0.93
C LYS A 306 -9.67 18.00 -1.36
N VAL A 307 -9.92 17.16 -2.36
CA VAL A 307 -8.89 16.29 -2.95
C VAL A 307 -7.80 17.16 -3.57
N ASP A 308 -6.55 16.75 -3.38
CA ASP A 308 -5.40 17.48 -3.94
C ASP A 308 -5.50 17.61 -5.47
N LYS A 309 -5.10 18.76 -6.00
CA LYS A 309 -5.14 19.07 -7.43
C LYS A 309 -4.28 18.12 -8.24
N ASP A 310 -3.13 17.72 -7.69
CA ASP A 310 -2.22 16.79 -8.36
C ASP A 310 -2.85 15.40 -8.46
N VAL A 311 -3.59 14.97 -7.43
CA VAL A 311 -4.36 13.71 -7.44
C VAL A 311 -5.50 13.77 -8.46
N MET A 312 -6.22 14.88 -8.54
CA MET A 312 -7.26 15.10 -9.56
C MET A 312 -6.71 15.09 -10.99
N GLN A 313 -5.55 15.73 -11.20
CA GLN A 313 -4.86 15.71 -12.49
C GLN A 313 -4.41 14.29 -12.86
N ARG A 314 -3.89 13.55 -11.87
CA ARG A 314 -3.48 12.16 -12.03
C ARG A 314 -4.65 11.25 -12.36
N PHE A 315 -5.80 11.41 -11.71
CA PHE A 315 -7.04 10.71 -12.02
C PHE A 315 -7.41 10.87 -13.50
N ARG A 316 -7.51 12.12 -13.98
CA ARG A 316 -7.81 12.42 -15.41
C ARG A 316 -6.80 11.78 -16.35
N TRP A 317 -5.53 11.86 -15.99
CA TRP A 317 -4.45 11.26 -16.77
C TRP A 317 -4.63 9.74 -16.87
N ILE A 318 -4.83 9.04 -15.74
CA ILE A 318 -5.02 7.58 -15.71
C ILE A 318 -6.23 7.19 -16.56
N LYS A 319 -7.39 7.84 -16.32
CA LYS A 319 -8.63 7.54 -17.04
C LYS A 319 -8.43 7.67 -18.56
N LYS A 320 -7.84 8.79 -19.01
CA LYS A 320 -7.57 9.04 -20.42
C LYS A 320 -6.67 7.98 -21.06
N HIS A 321 -5.71 7.43 -20.31
CA HIS A 321 -4.82 6.39 -20.83
C HIS A 321 -5.54 5.05 -20.92
N ILE A 322 -6.35 4.69 -19.91
CA ILE A 322 -7.17 3.47 -19.93
C ILE A 322 -8.20 3.50 -21.06
N ASP A 323 -8.85 4.65 -21.29
CA ASP A 323 -9.83 4.82 -22.37
C ASP A 323 -9.21 4.56 -23.77
N LYS A 324 -7.90 4.81 -23.92
CA LYS A 324 -7.15 4.57 -25.18
C LYS A 324 -6.66 3.14 -25.34
N LEU A 325 -6.65 2.32 -24.29
CA LEU A 325 -6.20 0.93 -24.39
C LEU A 325 -7.18 0.12 -25.24
N GLU A 326 -6.68 -0.54 -26.28
CA GLU A 326 -7.52 -1.36 -27.17
C GLU A 326 -7.91 -2.70 -26.55
N ARG A 327 -7.04 -3.26 -25.69
CA ARG A 327 -7.17 -4.59 -25.08
C ARG A 327 -6.73 -4.57 -23.62
N PRO A 328 -7.25 -5.49 -22.77
CA PRO A 328 -6.75 -5.63 -21.41
C PRO A 328 -5.28 -6.07 -21.38
N PRO A 329 -4.56 -5.82 -20.27
CA PRO A 329 -3.26 -6.42 -20.02
C PRO A 329 -3.29 -7.95 -20.17
N SER A 330 -2.16 -8.54 -20.52
CA SER A 330 -2.03 -9.99 -20.53
C SER A 330 -2.27 -10.57 -19.14
N VAL A 331 -2.74 -11.81 -19.09
CA VAL A 331 -2.96 -12.56 -17.86
C VAL A 331 -2.21 -13.89 -17.90
N GLU A 332 -1.77 -14.35 -16.75
CA GLU A 332 -1.27 -15.71 -16.54
C GLU A 332 -2.19 -16.48 -15.58
N ARG A 333 -2.15 -17.81 -15.67
CA ARG A 333 -2.98 -18.71 -14.85
C ARG A 333 -2.14 -19.23 -13.69
N LEU A 334 -2.47 -18.80 -12.49
CA LEU A 334 -1.90 -19.26 -11.23
C LEU A 334 -2.98 -19.90 -10.35
N GLY A 335 -2.60 -20.41 -9.18
CA GLY A 335 -3.51 -21.12 -8.29
C GLY A 335 -3.61 -22.62 -8.57
N LYS A 336 -4.34 -23.33 -7.72
CA LYS A 336 -4.60 -24.77 -7.84
C LYS A 336 -5.24 -25.10 -9.20
N GLY A 337 -4.50 -25.75 -10.09
CA GLY A 337 -4.96 -26.09 -11.44
C GLY A 337 -5.08 -24.91 -12.40
N GLY A 338 -4.44 -23.76 -12.12
CA GLY A 338 -4.51 -22.56 -12.97
C GLY A 338 -5.86 -21.84 -12.90
N SER A 339 -6.53 -21.93 -11.75
CA SER A 339 -7.87 -21.41 -11.50
C SER A 339 -7.95 -19.88 -11.44
N THR A 340 -6.85 -19.21 -11.11
CA THR A 340 -6.82 -17.76 -10.86
C THR A 340 -6.11 -17.06 -12.02
N LEU A 341 -6.84 -16.16 -12.69
CA LEU A 341 -6.28 -15.29 -13.73
C LEU A 341 -5.62 -14.09 -13.06
N VAL A 342 -4.31 -13.97 -13.20
CA VAL A 342 -3.53 -12.88 -12.63
C VAL A 342 -3.02 -11.99 -13.74
N SER A 343 -3.36 -10.72 -13.69
CA SER A 343 -2.89 -9.73 -14.66
C SER A 343 -1.39 -9.49 -14.53
N HIS A 344 -0.72 -9.23 -15.65
CA HIS A 344 0.66 -8.73 -15.60
C HIS A 344 0.71 -7.30 -15.03
N ALA A 345 -0.34 -6.50 -15.22
CA ALA A 345 -0.52 -5.23 -14.51
C ALA A 345 -0.88 -5.49 -13.04
N PRO A 346 -0.49 -4.61 -12.11
CA PRO A 346 -0.84 -4.77 -10.69
C PRO A 346 -2.35 -4.99 -10.49
N ASP A 347 -2.71 -6.13 -9.89
CA ASP A 347 -4.09 -6.59 -9.69
C ASP A 347 -4.24 -7.15 -8.27
N PRO A 348 -4.34 -6.28 -7.26
CA PRO A 348 -4.34 -6.72 -5.87
C PRO A 348 -5.51 -7.67 -5.55
N SER A 349 -6.67 -7.49 -6.20
CA SER A 349 -7.85 -8.33 -5.96
C SER A 349 -7.67 -9.78 -6.35
N ASN A 350 -6.94 -10.05 -7.44
CA ASN A 350 -6.69 -11.42 -7.90
C ASN A 350 -5.39 -11.97 -7.30
N GLU A 351 -4.38 -11.12 -7.10
CA GLU A 351 -3.09 -11.52 -6.55
C GLU A 351 -3.18 -11.98 -5.09
N VAL A 352 -4.01 -11.35 -4.26
CA VAL A 352 -4.21 -11.77 -2.86
C VAL A 352 -4.88 -13.14 -2.73
N GLU A 353 -5.64 -13.57 -3.75
CA GLU A 353 -6.28 -14.89 -3.77
C GLU A 353 -5.26 -16.02 -3.94
N VAL A 354 -4.18 -15.73 -4.67
CA VAL A 354 -3.24 -16.72 -5.20
C VAL A 354 -2.64 -17.55 -4.07
N PRO A 355 -1.99 -16.98 -3.02
CA PRO A 355 -1.42 -17.81 -1.94
C PRO A 355 -2.47 -18.58 -1.13
N CYS A 356 -3.70 -18.07 -1.05
CA CYS A 356 -4.79 -18.59 -0.24
C CYS A 356 -5.79 -19.47 -1.01
N ARG A 357 -5.55 -19.77 -2.30
CA ARG A 357 -6.55 -20.31 -3.22
C ARG A 357 -7.26 -21.58 -2.73
N ASP A 358 -6.57 -22.42 -1.94
CA ASP A 358 -7.13 -23.65 -1.37
C ASP A 358 -8.31 -23.44 -0.39
N MET A 359 -8.55 -22.21 0.06
CA MET A 359 -9.71 -21.85 0.89
C MET A 359 -11.03 -21.86 0.12
N TRP A 360 -10.99 -21.68 -1.20
CA TRP A 360 -12.18 -21.55 -2.03
C TRP A 360 -12.25 -22.68 -3.06
N PRO A 361 -13.42 -23.29 -3.26
CA PRO A 361 -13.61 -24.40 -4.19
C PRO A 361 -13.32 -24.04 -5.65
#